data_AF-A0A3N1SQ61-F1
#
_entry.id   AF-A0A3N1SQ61-F1
#
_cell.length_a   1.000
_cell.length_b   1.000
_cell.length_c   1.000
_cell.angle_alpha   90.00
_cell.angle_beta   90.00
_cell.angle_gamma   90.00
#
_symmetry.space_group_name_H-M   'P 1'
#
loop_
_entity.id
_entity.type
_entity.pdbx_description
1 polymer ?
#
loop_
_entity_poly.entity_id
_entity_poly.type
_entity_poly.pdbx_seq_one_letter_code
_entity_poly.pdbx_strand_id
1 'polypeptide(L)'
;MTHTEIVTILSPAPVGAVPHDSAFKHTDVDGDRLLISTARFDDGTPGLYFRTDPNGSSLPLAELPALIARLQVIADAATAEAATNP
;
A
#
# COMPACT_ATOMS: atom_id res chain seq x y z
N MET A 1 3.84 -17.92 -24.57
CA MET A 1 2.99 -17.49 -23.43
C MET A 1 3.18 -15.99 -23.27
N THR A 2 2.17 -15.22 -23.64
CA THR A 2 2.18 -13.74 -23.58
C THR A 2 2.06 -13.30 -22.13
N HIS A 3 3.07 -12.62 -21.61
CA HIS A 3 3.02 -11.97 -20.30
C HIS A 3 2.15 -10.72 -20.43
N THR A 4 0.94 -10.75 -19.86
CA THR A 4 0.12 -9.55 -19.72
C THR A 4 0.58 -8.82 -18.47
N GLU A 5 1.48 -7.87 -18.64
CA GLU A 5 1.89 -6.95 -17.59
C GLU A 5 0.74 -5.97 -17.31
N ILE A 6 0.17 -6.01 -16.10
CA ILE A 6 -0.81 -5.01 -15.67
C ILE A 6 -0.02 -3.73 -15.35
N VAL A 7 0.24 -2.92 -16.39
CA VAL A 7 0.76 -1.57 -16.23
C VAL A 7 -0.38 -0.68 -15.76
N THR A 8 -0.56 -0.56 -14.45
CA THR A 8 -1.40 0.49 -13.87
C THR A 8 -0.73 1.82 -14.14
N ILE A 9 -1.21 2.56 -15.15
CA ILE A 9 -0.83 3.94 -15.38
C ILE A 9 -1.51 4.76 -14.27
N LEU A 10 -0.78 5.04 -13.19
CA LEU A 10 -1.25 5.93 -12.13
C LEU A 10 -1.27 7.36 -12.68
N SER A 11 -2.45 7.96 -12.76
CA SER A 11 -2.59 9.41 -12.99
C SER A 11 -1.70 10.18 -12.01
N PRO A 12 -1.06 11.29 -12.41
CA PRO A 12 -0.23 12.06 -11.50
C PRO A 12 -1.08 12.54 -10.32
N ALA A 13 -0.65 12.16 -9.12
CA ALA A 13 -1.37 12.49 -7.91
C ALA A 13 -1.34 14.01 -7.67
N PRO A 14 -2.44 14.61 -7.19
CA PRO A 14 -2.47 16.03 -6.85
C PRO A 14 -1.41 16.34 -5.78
N VAL A 15 -0.84 17.54 -5.86
CA VAL A 15 0.15 18.04 -4.90
C VAL A 15 -0.44 17.96 -3.49
N GLY A 16 0.17 17.13 -2.63
CA GLY A 16 -0.32 16.83 -1.28
C GLY A 16 -0.82 15.39 -1.08
N ALA A 17 -0.93 14.58 -2.13
CA ALA A 17 -1.20 13.15 -1.98
C ALA A 17 0.00 12.46 -1.32
N VAL A 18 -0.25 11.65 -0.27
CA VAL A 18 0.72 10.61 0.15
C VAL A 18 1.18 9.92 -1.12
N PRO A 19 2.50 9.78 -1.38
CA PRO A 19 2.94 9.10 -2.57
C PRO A 19 2.21 7.76 -2.64
N HIS A 20 1.43 7.54 -3.69
CA HIS A 20 0.80 6.25 -3.99
C HIS A 20 1.86 5.13 -4.16
N ASP A 21 3.14 5.47 -4.07
CA ASP A 21 4.31 4.59 -3.99
C ASP A 21 4.61 4.02 -2.60
N SER A 22 3.99 4.53 -1.53
CA SER A 22 4.12 3.95 -0.18
C SER A 22 3.21 2.74 0.00
N ALA A 23 3.43 1.70 -0.82
CA ALA A 23 2.72 0.43 -0.72
C ALA A 23 3.66 -0.70 -0.28
N PHE A 24 3.15 -1.61 0.55
CA PHE A 24 3.76 -2.92 0.79
C PHE A 24 3.15 -3.91 -0.21
N LYS A 25 3.99 -4.60 -0.97
CA LYS A 25 3.58 -5.63 -1.92
C LYS A 25 4.32 -6.91 -1.58
N HIS A 26 3.58 -8.01 -1.48
CA HIS A 26 4.11 -9.33 -1.18
C HIS A 26 3.42 -10.38 -2.04
N THR A 27 4.14 -11.44 -2.36
CA THR A 27 3.61 -12.63 -3.03
C THR A 27 4.18 -13.82 -2.29
N ASP A 28 3.31 -14.64 -1.71
CA ASP A 28 3.75 -15.76 -0.90
C ASP A 28 4.11 -16.99 -1.74
N VAL A 29 4.47 -18.08 -1.06
CA VAL A 29 4.93 -19.32 -1.70
C VAL A 29 3.86 -20.02 -2.53
N ASP A 30 2.59 -19.76 -2.23
CA ASP A 30 1.43 -20.31 -2.97
C ASP A 30 1.02 -19.39 -4.14
N GLY A 31 1.66 -18.22 -4.24
CA GLY A 31 1.38 -17.21 -5.26
C GLY A 31 0.29 -16.21 -4.86
N ASP A 32 -0.18 -16.26 -3.61
CA ASP A 32 -1.18 -15.35 -3.09
C ASP A 32 -0.57 -13.96 -2.87
N ARG A 33 -1.24 -12.93 -3.38
CA ARG A 33 -0.72 -11.56 -3.38
C ARG A 33 -1.29 -10.77 -2.22
N LEU A 34 -0.44 -10.06 -1.49
CA LEU A 34 -0.83 -9.07 -0.49
C LEU A 34 -0.40 -7.67 -0.95
N LEU A 35 -1.35 -6.74 -0.90
CA LEU A 35 -1.14 -5.32 -1.05
C LEU A 35 -1.60 -4.62 0.23
N ILE A 36 -0.73 -3.78 0.79
CA ILE A 36 -1.08 -2.81 1.83
C ILE A 36 -0.73 -1.44 1.30
N SER A 37 -1.70 -0.53 1.30
CA SER A 37 -1.52 0.83 0.78
C SER A 37 -2.33 1.82 1.62
N THR A 38 -2.09 3.11 1.42
CA THR A 38 -3.01 4.14 1.88
C THR A 38 -4.32 4.11 1.11
N ALA A 39 -5.38 4.56 1.77
CA ALA A 39 -6.69 4.86 1.19
C ALA A 39 -7.33 6.06 1.89
N ARG A 40 -8.44 6.54 1.34
CA ARG A 40 -9.33 7.48 2.01
C ARG A 40 -10.73 6.86 2.08
N PHE A 41 -11.37 7.03 3.23
CA PHE A 41 -12.78 6.72 3.41
C PHE A 41 -13.64 7.79 2.72
N ASP A 42 -14.95 7.51 2.57
CA ASP A 42 -15.89 8.40 1.88
C ASP A 42 -16.02 9.78 2.55
N ASP A 43 -15.72 9.87 3.84
CA ASP A 43 -15.68 11.11 4.62
C ASP A 43 -14.34 11.86 4.52
N GLY A 44 -13.40 11.36 3.72
CA GLY A 44 -12.07 11.92 3.55
C GLY A 44 -11.05 11.48 4.61
N THR A 45 -11.46 10.69 5.61
CA THR A 45 -10.56 10.19 6.64
C THR A 45 -9.48 9.30 6.01
N PRO A 46 -8.18 9.52 6.30
CA PRO A 46 -7.13 8.65 5.81
C PRO A 46 -7.18 7.28 6.50
N GLY A 47 -6.91 6.22 5.75
CA GLY A 47 -6.94 4.85 6.23
C GLY A 47 -5.95 3.95 5.51
N LEU A 48 -5.97 2.67 5.87
CA LEU A 48 -5.20 1.62 5.23
C LEU A 48 -6.13 0.72 4.41
N TYR A 49 -5.71 0.43 3.19
CA TYR A 49 -6.34 -0.56 2.34
C TYR A 49 -5.50 -1.83 2.31
N PHE A 50 -6.14 -2.94 2.68
CA PHE A 50 -5.59 -4.27 2.60
C PHE A 50 -6.31 -5.02 1.48
N ARG A 51 -5.54 -5.57 0.55
CA ARG A 51 -6.07 -6.46 -0.48
C ARG A 51 -5.24 -7.72 -0.55
N THR A 52 -5.93 -8.84 -0.52
CA THR A 52 -5.38 -10.13 -0.90
C THR A 52 -6.01 -10.60 -2.21
N ASP A 53 -5.25 -11.36 -3.00
CA ASP A 53 -5.77 -11.99 -4.22
C ASP A 53 -4.95 -13.25 -4.57
N PRO A 54 -5.51 -14.47 -4.41
CA PRO A 54 -6.77 -14.86 -3.73
C PRO A 54 -6.88 -14.48 -2.24
N ASN A 55 -7.99 -14.86 -1.59
CA ASN A 55 -8.20 -14.61 -0.16
C ASN A 55 -7.19 -15.38 0.70
N GLY A 56 -6.18 -14.68 1.17
CA GLY A 56 -5.12 -15.23 2.01
C GLY A 56 -3.79 -14.64 1.55
N SER A 57 -2.81 -14.57 2.44
CA SER A 57 -1.40 -14.41 2.08
C SER A 57 -0.59 -14.64 3.34
N SER A 58 0.46 -15.45 3.23
CA SER A 58 1.38 -15.76 4.31
C SER A 58 2.67 -14.97 4.18
N LEU A 59 3.15 -14.40 5.28
CA LEU A 59 4.40 -13.65 5.31
C LEU A 59 5.39 -14.34 6.26
N PRO A 60 6.61 -14.68 5.80
CA PRO A 60 7.64 -15.23 6.68
C PRO A 60 7.97 -14.28 7.83
N LEU A 61 8.19 -14.80 9.04
CA LEU A 61 8.56 -13.95 10.20
C LEU A 61 9.83 -13.12 9.96
N ALA A 62 10.74 -13.59 9.09
CA ALA A 62 11.93 -12.85 8.69
C ALA A 62 11.62 -11.55 7.92
N GLU A 63 10.45 -11.46 7.29
CA GLU A 63 10.00 -10.28 6.54
C GLU A 63 9.19 -9.30 7.40
N LEU A 64 8.83 -9.68 8.63
CA LEU A 64 8.08 -8.84 9.56
C LEU A 64 8.75 -7.46 9.79
N PRO A 65 10.08 -7.34 9.95
CA PRO A 65 10.73 -6.04 10.07
C PRO A 65 10.52 -5.13 8.85
N ALA A 66 10.54 -5.70 7.63
CA ALA A 66 10.36 -4.93 6.40
C ALA A 66 8.90 -4.43 6.27
N LEU A 67 7.94 -5.28 6.64
CA LEU A 67 6.53 -4.89 6.74
C LEU A 67 6.34 -3.72 7.73
N ILE A 68 6.88 -3.84 8.95
CA ILE A 68 6.77 -2.79 9.97
C ILE A 68 7.40 -1.48 9.49
N ALA A 69 8.60 -1.54 8.92
CA ALA A 69 9.28 -0.35 8.40
C ALA A 69 8.44 0.34 7.31
N ARG A 70 7.81 -0.43 6.42
CA ARG A 70 6.93 0.15 5.40
C ARG A 70 5.66 0.75 5.98
N LEU A 71 5.05 0.12 7.00
CA LEU A 71 3.89 0.67 7.70
C LEU A 71 4.23 1.97 8.43
N GLN A 72 5.44 2.09 8.98
CA GLN A 72 5.91 3.34 9.60
C GLN A 72 6.04 4.47 8.56
N VAL A 73 6.64 4.20 7.40
CA VAL A 73 6.70 5.17 6.29
C VAL A 73 5.30 5.65 5.87
N ILE A 74 4.33 4.73 5.81
CA ILE A 74 2.94 5.06 5.51
C ILE A 74 2.34 5.99 6.58
N ALA A 75 2.55 5.66 7.87
CA ALA A 75 2.03 6.45 8.99
C ALA A 75 2.64 7.87 9.06
N ASP A 76 3.95 7.98 8.84
CA ASP A 76 4.66 9.26 8.84
C ASP A 76 4.15 10.17 7.72
N ALA A 77 3.96 9.59 6.52
CA ALA A 77 3.47 10.34 5.38
C ALA A 77 2.02 10.79 5.54
N ALA A 78 1.16 9.97 6.17
CA ALA A 78 -0.21 10.36 6.52
C ALA A 78 -0.24 11.49 7.57
N THR A 79 0.68 11.46 8.55
CA THR A 79 0.78 12.50 9.59
C THR A 79 1.24 13.83 8.99
N ALA A 80 2.21 13.80 8.08
CA ALA A 80 2.70 15.00 7.39
C ALA A 80 1.61 15.67 6.52
N GLU A 81 0.77 14.88 5.86
CA GLU A 81 -0.35 15.39 5.08
C GLU A 81 -1.38 16.11 5.97
N ALA A 82 -1.78 15.50 7.09
CA ALA A 82 -2.72 16.09 8.04
C ALA A 82 -2.22 17.42 8.64
N ALA A 83 -0.90 17.57 8.82
CA ALA A 83 -0.30 18.82 9.28
C ALA A 83 -0.31 19.94 8.22
N THR A 84 -0.45 19.61 6.94
CA THR A 84 -0.37 20.55 5.81
C THR A 84 -1.75 21.01 5.32
N ASN A 85 -2.83 20.31 5.70
CA ASN A 85 -4.21 20.59 5.31
C ASN A 85 -5.13 20.58 6.55
N PRO A 86 -5.15 21.66 7.36
CA PRO A 86 -5.93 21.74 8.60
C PRO A 86 -7.44 21.88 8.38
#